data_AF-A0A0Q8DPH5-F1
#
_entry.id   AF-A0A0Q8DPH5-F1
#
_cell.length_a   1.000
_cell.length_b   1.000
_cell.length_c   1.000
_cell.angle_alpha   90.00
_cell.angle_beta   90.00
_cell.angle_gamma   90.00
#
_symmetry.space_group_name_H-M   'P 1'
#
loop_
_entity.id
_entity.type
_entity.pdbx_description
1 polymer ?
#
loop_
_entity_poly.entity_id
_entity_poly.type
_entity_poly.pdbx_seq_one_letter_code
_entity_poly.pdbx_strand_id
1 'polypeptide(L)'
;MPRRFVARRSPIHGNGVFAVDTIARGEEVVEYKGKLLTHAEADALYGDGGETGHTFLFTLNDEYIIDANQGGNSARWINHSCAPNCRALVEENADGDRRRDKVVIEALRKIKPGEELTYDYGIVLDAPYTPRLKKLWQCLCGSPKCTGTLLKPKRPRAA
;
A
#
# COMPACT_ATOMS: atom_id res chain seq x y z
N MET A 1 3.85 -23.80 -6.23
CA MET A 1 4.10 -23.44 -4.82
C MET A 1 2.77 -23.32 -4.10
N PRO A 2 2.63 -23.77 -2.84
CA PRO A 2 1.39 -23.59 -2.08
C PRO A 2 1.10 -22.08 -1.92
N ARG A 3 -0.19 -21.72 -1.93
CA ARG A 3 -0.62 -20.34 -1.62
C ARG A 3 -0.13 -19.99 -0.22
N ARG A 4 0.69 -18.94 -0.10
CA ARG A 4 1.23 -18.44 1.18
C ARG A 4 0.29 -17.50 1.91
N PHE A 5 -0.70 -16.96 1.19
CA PHE A 5 -1.72 -16.07 1.74
C PHE A 5 -3.06 -16.20 1.01
N VAL A 6 -4.10 -15.64 1.62
CA VAL A 6 -5.47 -15.61 1.09
C VAL A 6 -6.12 -14.25 1.33
N ALA A 7 -6.97 -13.81 0.41
CA ALA A 7 -7.80 -12.62 0.61
C ALA A 7 -9.13 -13.02 1.27
N ARG A 8 -9.54 -12.30 2.32
CA ARG A 8 -10.85 -12.46 3.00
C ARG A 8 -11.27 -11.14 3.62
N ARG A 9 -12.48 -11.08 4.21
CA ARG A 9 -12.94 -9.88 4.94
C ARG A 9 -11.97 -9.53 6.07
N SER A 10 -11.64 -8.25 6.15
CA SER A 10 -10.73 -7.69 7.16
C SER A 10 -11.50 -7.00 8.27
N PRO A 11 -11.03 -7.09 9.53
CA PRO A 11 -11.49 -6.23 10.61
C PRO A 11 -11.02 -4.77 10.48
N ILE A 12 -9.99 -4.48 9.67
CA ILE A 12 -9.47 -3.12 9.43
C ILE A 12 -10.37 -2.39 8.44
N HIS A 13 -10.47 -2.92 7.22
CA HIS A 13 -11.26 -2.31 6.14
C HIS A 13 -11.51 -3.31 5.02
N GLY A 14 -12.74 -3.38 4.52
CA GLY A 14 -13.09 -4.16 3.32
C GLY A 14 -12.55 -5.60 3.32
N ASN A 15 -11.67 -5.88 2.36
CA ASN A 15 -10.90 -7.12 2.30
C ASN A 15 -9.49 -6.87 2.83
N GLY A 16 -8.88 -7.93 3.37
CA GLY A 16 -7.50 -8.00 3.81
C GLY A 16 -6.82 -9.22 3.22
N VAL A 17 -5.49 -9.25 3.29
CA VAL A 17 -4.67 -10.41 2.91
C VAL A 17 -4.09 -11.03 4.17
N PHE A 18 -4.23 -12.34 4.31
CA PHE A 18 -3.85 -13.07 5.52
C PHE A 18 -2.88 -14.19 5.18
N ALA A 19 -1.83 -14.33 5.97
CA ALA A 19 -0.90 -15.44 5.85
C ALA A 19 -1.65 -16.77 6.12
N VAL A 20 -1.43 -17.79 5.30
CA VAL A 20 -1.92 -19.16 5.55
C VAL A 20 -0.80 -20.12 5.92
N ASP A 21 0.45 -19.68 5.74
CA ASP A 21 1.65 -20.33 6.26
C ASP A 21 2.54 -19.28 6.93
N THR A 22 3.57 -19.72 7.63
CA THR A 22 4.61 -18.86 8.18
C THR A 22 5.35 -18.15 7.05
N ILE A 23 5.55 -16.84 7.19
CA ILE A 23 6.38 -16.01 6.30
C ILE A 23 7.58 -15.52 7.12
N ALA A 24 8.78 -15.71 6.60
CA ALA A 24 10.01 -15.30 7.27
C ALA A 24 10.23 -13.78 7.19
N ARG A 25 11.03 -13.23 8.12
CA ARG A 25 11.49 -11.84 8.00
C ARG A 25 12.37 -11.70 6.75
N GLY A 26 12.18 -10.63 5.99
CA GLY A 26 12.90 -10.35 4.76
C GLY A 26 12.38 -11.14 3.55
N GLU A 27 11.33 -11.94 3.71
CA GLU A 27 10.74 -12.68 2.59
C GLU A 27 9.87 -11.74 1.76
N GLU A 28 10.09 -11.76 0.45
CA GLU A 28 9.23 -11.15 -0.55
C GLU A 28 7.95 -11.96 -0.70
N VAL A 29 6.82 -11.38 -0.29
CA VAL A 29 5.54 -12.07 -0.21
C VAL A 29 4.82 -12.05 -1.55
N VAL A 30 4.77 -10.88 -2.19
CA VAL A 30 4.01 -10.67 -3.43
C VAL A 30 4.45 -9.38 -4.14
N GLU A 31 4.53 -9.45 -5.47
CA GLU A 31 4.65 -8.25 -6.33
C GLU A 31 3.29 -7.54 -6.42
N TYR A 32 3.26 -6.22 -6.21
CA TYR A 32 2.06 -5.41 -6.38
C TYR A 32 1.81 -5.14 -7.86
N LYS A 33 0.81 -5.81 -8.44
CA LYS A 33 0.52 -5.76 -9.88
C LYS A 33 -0.62 -4.80 -10.20
N GLY A 34 -0.61 -4.29 -11.42
CA GLY A 34 -1.64 -3.42 -11.99
C GLY A 34 -1.23 -2.92 -13.37
N LYS A 35 -2.09 -2.11 -13.97
CA LYS A 35 -1.79 -1.42 -15.23
C LYS A 35 -0.81 -0.29 -14.94
N LEU A 36 0.24 -0.18 -15.76
CA LEU A 36 1.15 0.95 -15.68
C LEU A 36 0.51 2.17 -16.35
N LEU A 37 0.47 3.28 -15.65
CA LEU A 37 0.01 4.59 -16.11
C LEU A 37 1.14 5.59 -15.89
N THR A 38 1.21 6.62 -16.72
CA THR A 38 1.96 7.84 -16.39
C THR A 38 1.21 8.62 -15.31
N HIS A 39 1.91 9.51 -14.59
CA HIS A 39 1.28 10.41 -13.61
C HIS A 39 0.14 11.23 -14.24
N ALA A 40 0.34 11.76 -15.45
CA ALA A 40 -0.69 12.53 -16.15
C ALA A 40 -1.94 11.72 -16.52
N GLU A 41 -1.77 10.45 -16.90
CA GLU A 41 -2.91 9.55 -17.14
C GLU A 41 -3.67 9.23 -15.86
N ALA A 42 -2.95 8.99 -14.76
CA ALA A 42 -3.58 8.77 -13.46
C ALA A 42 -4.35 10.01 -13.00
N ASP A 43 -3.78 11.21 -13.13
CA ASP A 43 -4.44 12.47 -12.80
C ASP A 43 -5.67 12.73 -13.67
N ALA A 44 -5.62 12.41 -14.97
CA ALA A 44 -6.78 12.54 -15.84
C ALA A 44 -7.94 11.61 -15.45
N LEU A 45 -7.64 10.43 -14.88
CA LEU A 45 -8.63 9.45 -14.45
C LEU A 45 -9.15 9.67 -13.02
N TYR A 46 -8.27 10.13 -12.13
CA TYR A 46 -8.44 10.10 -10.67
C TYR A 46 -8.11 11.41 -9.97
N GLY A 47 -7.75 12.47 -10.71
CA GLY A 47 -7.38 13.78 -10.18
C GLY A 47 -8.58 14.51 -9.60
N ASP A 48 -8.86 14.24 -8.33
CA ASP A 48 -9.96 14.83 -7.56
C ASP A 48 -9.47 15.64 -6.35
N GLY A 49 -8.16 15.89 -6.25
CA GLY A 49 -7.54 16.55 -5.10
C GLY A 49 -7.44 15.70 -3.83
N GLY A 50 -7.63 14.38 -3.94
CA GLY A 50 -7.61 13.43 -2.82
C GLY A 50 -8.94 13.33 -2.08
N GLU A 51 -10.06 13.70 -2.73
CA GLU A 51 -11.39 13.76 -2.12
C GLU A 51 -12.17 12.44 -2.14
N THR A 52 -11.79 11.47 -2.98
CA THR A 52 -12.47 10.16 -3.05
C THR A 52 -11.62 8.99 -2.55
N GLY A 53 -10.35 9.23 -2.22
CA GLY A 53 -9.54 8.22 -1.51
C GLY A 53 -9.13 7.03 -2.38
N HIS A 54 -8.60 7.29 -3.59
CA HIS A 54 -8.10 6.27 -4.50
C HIS A 54 -6.93 5.47 -3.90
N THR A 55 -7.22 4.30 -3.33
CA THR A 55 -6.28 3.51 -2.49
C THR A 55 -5.58 2.36 -3.23
N PHE A 56 -5.81 2.20 -4.54
CA PHE A 56 -5.20 1.14 -5.37
C PHE A 56 -4.20 1.67 -6.40
N LEU A 57 -3.77 2.93 -6.24
CA LEU A 57 -2.69 3.52 -7.01
C LEU A 57 -1.41 3.42 -6.20
N PHE A 58 -0.33 2.99 -6.84
CA PHE A 58 0.99 2.89 -6.24
C PHE A 58 2.00 3.65 -7.09
N THR A 59 2.65 4.67 -6.54
CA THR A 59 3.75 5.35 -7.23
C THR A 59 4.92 4.40 -7.40
N LEU A 60 5.22 4.02 -8.64
CA LEU A 60 6.34 3.14 -8.94
C LEU A 60 7.64 3.95 -8.97
N ASN A 61 7.63 5.06 -9.71
CA ASN A 61 8.72 6.01 -9.81
C ASN A 61 8.16 7.39 -10.23
N ASP A 62 9.04 8.34 -10.56
CA ASP A 62 8.68 9.69 -11.01
C ASP A 62 8.02 9.73 -12.40
N GLU A 63 8.02 8.63 -13.15
CA GLU A 63 7.37 8.54 -14.46
C GLU A 63 6.05 7.76 -14.41
N TYR A 64 5.98 6.73 -13.57
CA TYR A 64 4.89 5.75 -13.60
C TYR A 64 4.21 5.50 -12.27
N ILE A 65 2.93 5.17 -12.37
CA ILE A 65 2.02 4.70 -11.32
C ILE A 65 1.50 3.32 -11.74
N ILE A 66 1.39 2.40 -10.77
CA ILE A 66 0.68 1.13 -10.92
C ILE A 66 -0.76 1.32 -10.48
N ASP A 67 -1.72 1.09 -11.38
CA ASP A 67 -3.15 1.06 -11.09
C ASP A 67 -3.65 -0.37 -10.93
N ALA A 68 -3.86 -0.80 -9.68
CA ALA A 68 -4.36 -2.14 -9.38
C ALA A 68 -5.90 -2.29 -9.53
N ASN A 69 -6.62 -1.24 -9.93
CA ASN A 69 -8.01 -1.39 -10.41
C ASN A 69 -8.05 -2.18 -11.72
N GLN A 70 -7.03 -2.01 -12.56
CA GLN A 70 -6.92 -2.63 -13.88
C GLN A 70 -5.78 -3.64 -13.90
N GLY A 71 -6.07 -4.93 -14.07
CA GLY A 71 -5.02 -5.96 -14.15
C GLY A 71 -4.26 -6.20 -12.84
N GLY A 72 -4.82 -5.79 -11.69
CA GLY A 72 -4.21 -6.02 -10.39
C GLY A 72 -4.32 -7.45 -9.86
N ASN A 73 -3.62 -7.73 -8.76
CA ASN A 73 -3.69 -8.99 -8.04
C ASN A 73 -4.22 -8.80 -6.61
N SER A 74 -4.18 -9.85 -5.79
CA SER A 74 -4.64 -9.81 -4.40
C SER A 74 -3.83 -8.88 -3.49
N ALA A 75 -2.63 -8.43 -3.88
CA ALA A 75 -1.82 -7.50 -3.10
C ALA A 75 -2.53 -6.15 -2.88
N ARG A 76 -3.44 -5.76 -3.79
CA ARG A 76 -4.24 -4.53 -3.66
C ARG A 76 -5.14 -4.51 -2.43
N TRP A 77 -5.39 -5.68 -1.82
CA TRP A 77 -6.20 -5.81 -0.60
C TRP A 77 -5.35 -5.81 0.68
N ILE A 78 -4.03 -5.65 0.61
CA ILE A 78 -3.20 -5.54 1.80
C ILE A 78 -3.48 -4.19 2.44
N ASN A 79 -3.96 -4.20 3.68
CA ASN A 79 -4.42 -2.99 4.35
C ASN A 79 -3.28 -2.15 4.94
N HIS A 80 -3.63 -0.91 5.28
CA HIS A 80 -2.75 -0.04 6.04
C HIS A 80 -2.65 -0.46 7.51
N SER A 81 -1.45 -0.34 8.08
CA SER A 81 -1.26 -0.25 9.53
C SER A 81 -0.21 0.78 9.90
N CYS A 82 -0.43 1.50 11.00
CA CYS A 82 0.57 2.39 11.60
C CYS A 82 1.68 1.62 12.34
N ALA A 83 1.48 0.32 12.58
CA ALA A 83 2.50 -0.60 13.09
C ALA A 83 2.50 -1.86 12.20
N PRO A 84 2.98 -1.75 10.96
CA PRO A 84 2.84 -2.79 9.96
C PRO A 84 3.76 -3.98 10.21
N ASN A 85 3.46 -5.11 9.57
CA ASN A 85 4.32 -6.29 9.52
C ASN A 85 4.99 -6.50 8.15
N CYS A 86 4.64 -5.69 7.15
CA CYS A 86 5.26 -5.64 5.83
C CYS A 86 5.70 -4.21 5.47
N ARG A 87 6.59 -4.10 4.47
CA ARG A 87 6.92 -2.87 3.75
C ARG A 87 6.78 -3.09 2.25
N ALA A 88 6.55 -2.02 1.51
CA ALA A 88 6.68 -2.03 0.06
C ALA A 88 8.10 -1.56 -0.32
N LEU A 89 8.71 -2.25 -1.26
CA LEU A 89 10.03 -1.93 -1.83
C LEU A 89 9.87 -1.70 -3.32
N VAL A 90 10.53 -0.67 -3.83
CA VAL A 90 10.70 -0.49 -5.28
C VAL A 90 11.98 -1.19 -5.68
N GLU A 91 11.87 -2.13 -6.62
CA GLU A 91 12.97 -2.82 -7.25
C GLU A 91 13.17 -2.23 -8.64
N GLU A 92 14.31 -1.57 -8.82
CA GLU A 92 14.69 -1.02 -10.12
C GLU A 92 15.06 -2.14 -11.08
N ASN A 93 14.65 -1.99 -12.34
CA ASN A 93 15.01 -2.95 -13.36
C ASN A 93 16.52 -2.90 -13.66
N ALA A 94 17.17 -4.07 -13.67
CA ALA A 94 18.61 -4.17 -13.92
C ALA A 94 19.05 -3.67 -15.31
N ASP A 95 18.16 -3.68 -16.30
CA ASP A 95 18.44 -3.19 -17.66
C ASP A 95 18.26 -1.66 -17.78
N GLY A 96 17.85 -0.99 -16.69
CA GLY A 96 17.57 0.46 -16.66
C GLY A 96 16.22 0.86 -17.28
N ASP A 97 15.41 -0.09 -17.75
CA ASP A 97 14.05 0.18 -18.24
C ASP A 97 13.09 0.40 -17.07
N ARG A 98 12.85 1.66 -16.75
CA ARG A 98 12.02 2.12 -15.63
C ARG A 98 10.55 1.68 -15.71
N ARG A 99 10.08 1.26 -16.89
CA ARG A 99 8.75 0.64 -17.05
C ARG A 99 8.66 -0.76 -16.45
N ARG A 100 9.82 -1.39 -16.23
CA ARG A 100 9.96 -2.74 -15.70
C ARG A 100 10.42 -2.75 -14.24
N ASP A 101 10.49 -1.58 -13.61
CA ASP A 101 10.59 -1.47 -12.15
C ASP A 101 9.38 -2.16 -11.52
N LYS A 102 9.55 -2.63 -10.29
CA LYS A 102 8.50 -3.37 -9.57
C LYS A 102 8.30 -2.84 -8.17
N VAL A 103 7.09 -3.02 -7.66
CA VAL A 103 6.82 -2.89 -6.23
C VAL A 103 6.65 -4.28 -5.65
N VAL A 104 7.45 -4.62 -4.65
CA VAL A 104 7.38 -5.91 -3.95
C VAL A 104 7.07 -5.68 -2.48
N ILE A 105 6.18 -6.51 -1.93
CA ILE A 105 5.82 -6.47 -0.52
C ILE A 105 6.72 -7.45 0.24
N GLU A 106 7.52 -6.93 1.16
CA GLU A 106 8.48 -7.71 1.96
C GLU A 106 8.06 -7.72 3.44
N ALA A 107 8.22 -8.87 4.11
CA ALA A 107 7.92 -9.02 5.52
C ALA A 107 8.99 -8.38 6.43
N LEU A 108 8.58 -7.47 7.32
CA LEU A 108 9.47 -6.79 8.29
C LEU A 108 9.85 -7.67 9.48
N ARG A 109 9.05 -8.72 9.74
CA ARG A 109 9.24 -9.69 10.82
C ARG A 109 8.67 -11.04 10.39
N LYS A 110 8.90 -12.07 11.19
CA LYS A 110 8.17 -13.33 11.04
C LYS A 110 6.65 -13.08 11.18
N ILE A 111 5.87 -13.60 10.24
CA ILE A 111 4.40 -13.52 10.21
C ILE A 111 3.86 -14.95 10.35
N LYS A 112 2.98 -15.17 11.32
CA LYS A 112 2.36 -16.47 11.60
C LYS A 112 1.12 -16.67 10.73
N PRO A 113 0.72 -17.93 10.46
CA PRO A 113 -0.57 -18.22 9.86
C PRO A 113 -1.72 -17.52 10.60
N GLY A 114 -2.64 -16.94 9.85
CA GLY A 114 -3.80 -16.21 10.34
C GLY A 114 -3.58 -14.71 10.58
N GLU A 115 -2.34 -14.24 10.63
CA GLU A 115 -2.05 -12.79 10.73
C GLU A 115 -2.39 -12.06 9.42
N GLU A 116 -2.98 -10.86 9.54
CA GLU A 116 -3.21 -9.98 8.40
C GLU A 116 -1.90 -9.31 7.99
N LEU A 117 -1.57 -9.35 6.70
CA LEU A 117 -0.50 -8.57 6.11
C LEU A 117 -0.93 -7.12 6.05
N THR A 118 -0.05 -6.23 6.50
CA THR A 118 -0.28 -4.78 6.46
C THR A 118 1.02 -4.05 6.17
N TYR A 119 0.95 -2.94 5.43
CA TYR A 119 2.08 -2.03 5.25
C TYR A 119 1.66 -0.58 5.50
N ASP A 120 2.64 0.30 5.56
CA ASP A 120 2.38 1.73 5.68
C ASP A 120 2.16 2.32 4.28
N TYR A 121 0.97 2.88 4.01
CA TYR A 121 0.63 3.36 2.67
C TYR A 121 1.44 4.60 2.26
N GLY A 122 2.07 5.31 3.21
CA GLY A 122 2.93 6.44 2.87
C GLY A 122 2.21 7.64 2.22
N ILE A 123 0.88 7.75 2.38
CA ILE A 123 0.08 8.73 1.64
C ILE A 123 0.38 10.14 2.10
N VAL A 124 0.88 10.98 1.20
CA VAL A 124 1.04 12.41 1.39
C VAL A 124 0.18 13.11 0.35
N LEU A 125 -0.67 14.05 0.77
CA LEU A 125 -1.47 14.85 -0.15
C LEU A 125 -0.97 16.30 -0.16
N ASP A 126 -1.00 16.93 -1.33
CA ASP A 126 -0.68 18.35 -1.46
C ASP A 126 -1.76 19.26 -0.84
N ALA A 127 -3.01 18.79 -0.79
CA ALA A 127 -4.12 19.50 -0.16
C ALA A 127 -3.89 19.79 1.33
N PRO A 128 -4.41 20.90 1.88
CA PRO A 128 -4.36 21.18 3.32
C PRO A 128 -5.05 20.09 4.15
N TYR A 129 -4.40 19.65 5.23
CA TYR A 129 -4.95 18.58 6.10
C TYR A 129 -5.98 19.12 7.07
N THR A 130 -7.20 19.35 6.58
CA THR A 130 -8.34 19.76 7.39
C THR A 130 -8.88 18.60 8.26
N PRO A 131 -9.61 18.88 9.35
CA PRO A 131 -10.29 17.83 10.12
C PRO A 131 -11.23 16.97 9.27
N ARG A 132 -11.92 17.58 8.29
CA ARG A 132 -12.77 16.88 7.32
C ARG A 132 -11.96 15.90 6.48
N LEU A 133 -10.82 16.34 5.93
CA LEU A 133 -9.94 15.49 5.11
C LEU A 133 -9.36 14.32 5.94
N LYS A 134 -8.89 14.58 7.16
CA LYS A 134 -8.40 13.52 8.06
C LYS A 134 -9.48 12.50 8.42
N LYS A 135 -10.74 12.95 8.53
CA LYS A 135 -11.89 12.07 8.77
C LYS A 135 -12.22 11.23 7.53
N LEU A 136 -12.12 11.78 6.33
CA LEU A 136 -12.25 11.03 5.08
C LEU A 136 -11.15 9.94 4.98
N TRP A 137 -9.92 10.33 5.29
CA TRP A 137 -8.76 9.43 5.31
C TRP A 137 -8.52 8.83 6.70
N GLN A 138 -9.58 8.42 7.39
CA GLN A 138 -9.48 7.87 8.75
C GLN A 138 -8.73 6.53 8.73
N CYS A 139 -7.82 6.33 9.68
CA CYS A 139 -7.15 5.05 9.88
C CYS A 139 -7.91 4.17 10.88
N LEU A 140 -8.19 2.93 10.48
CA LEU A 140 -8.91 1.94 11.29
C LEU A 140 -8.04 0.72 11.65
N CYS A 141 -6.71 0.84 11.58
CA CYS A 141 -5.80 -0.30 11.73
C CYS A 141 -5.78 -0.95 13.12
N GLY A 142 -6.37 -0.32 14.14
CA GLY A 142 -6.43 -0.86 15.51
C GLY A 142 -5.11 -0.87 16.28
N SER A 143 -4.00 -0.39 15.69
CA SER A 143 -2.71 -0.31 16.38
C SER A 143 -2.78 0.64 17.59
N PRO A 144 -2.18 0.28 18.75
CA PRO A 144 -2.02 1.20 19.88
C PRO A 144 -1.21 2.47 19.53
N LYS A 145 -0.43 2.43 18.44
CA LYS A 145 0.35 3.56 17.91
C LYS A 145 -0.32 4.21 16.70
N CYS A 146 -1.63 3.99 16.50
CA CYS A 146 -2.38 4.55 15.38
C CYS A 146 -2.34 6.08 15.40
N THR A 147 -2.10 6.70 14.24
CA THR A 147 -2.09 8.17 14.08
C THR A 147 -3.49 8.74 13.82
N GLY A 148 -4.52 7.89 13.73
CA GLY A 148 -5.91 8.26 13.48
C GLY A 148 -6.25 8.57 12.01
N THR A 149 -5.26 8.65 11.13
CA THR A 149 -5.43 8.93 9.70
C THR A 149 -4.41 8.18 8.86
N LEU A 150 -4.78 7.80 7.63
CA LEU A 150 -3.89 7.20 6.63
C LEU A 150 -2.82 8.19 6.12
N LEU A 151 -3.02 9.49 6.37
CA LEU A 151 -2.17 10.55 5.87
C LEU A 151 -0.88 10.69 6.70
N LYS A 152 0.25 10.68 6.00
CA LYS A 152 1.56 11.00 6.56
C LYS A 152 1.72 12.51 6.80
N PRO A 153 2.38 12.92 7.89
CA PRO A 153 2.76 14.31 8.09
C PRO A 153 3.56 14.85 6.89
N LYS A 154 3.22 16.04 6.41
CA LYS A 154 3.92 16.69 5.28
C LYS A 154 5.38 17.01 5.57
N ARG A 155 5.72 17.19 6.83
CA ARG A 155 7.10 17.41 7.30
C ARG A 155 7.46 16.27 8.25
N PRO A 156 8.63 15.64 8.11
CA PRO A 156 9.13 14.73 9.12
C PRO A 156 9.14 15.47 10.47
N ARG A 157 8.71 14.80 11.54
CA ARG A 157 9.01 15.34 12.88
C ARG A 157 10.54 15.37 12.98
N ALA A 158 11.11 16.53 13.33
CA ALA A 158 12.53 16.59 13.65
C ALA A 158 12.83 15.49 14.67
N ALA A 159 13.83 14.67 14.37
CA ALA A 159 14.28 13.60 15.25
C ALA A 159 14.89 14.18 16.53
#